data_AF-A0A958YLJ3-F1
#
_entry.id   AF-A0A958YLJ3-F1
#
_cell.length_a   1.000
_cell.length_b   1.000
_cell.length_c   1.000
_cell.angle_alpha   90.00
_cell.angle_beta   90.00
_cell.angle_gamma   90.00
#
_symmetry.space_group_name_H-M   'P 1'
#
loop_
_entity.id
_entity.type
_entity.pdbx_description
1 polymer ?
#
loop_
_entity_poly.entity_id
_entity_poly.type
_entity_poly.pdbx_seq_one_letter_code
_entity_poly.pdbx_strand_id
1 'polypeptide(L)'
;MKLLKIILIVTTIMMSDIFHSQTYSDLNKLNGFSMDVYYSDGHAQRATNITKRCENAINYIGSLIDFTPKVSLFILNPEDWKTHAVVPLYGMPHYIDDKRLVIAAEDNPFWKSFLLPTDEFPDDLSQKIKETYTNSEGDMSMMPFFYFLALHELGHGFHMQAGLTMQRLWMQELFCNSFLHTYI
;
A
#
# COMPACT_ATOMS: atom_id res chain seq x y z
N MET A 1 14.08 43.71 29.55
CA MET A 1 14.50 43.54 28.14
C MET A 1 15.32 42.28 27.85
N LYS A 2 16.29 41.87 28.69
CA LYS A 2 17.08 40.64 28.46
C LYS A 2 16.26 39.34 28.61
N LEU A 3 15.34 39.27 29.57
CA LEU A 3 14.46 38.10 29.78
C LEU A 3 13.51 37.86 28.59
N LEU A 4 12.95 38.93 28.01
CA LEU A 4 12.01 38.86 26.88
C LEU A 4 12.69 38.35 25.60
N LYS A 5 13.98 38.66 25.40
CA LYS A 5 14.79 38.16 24.28
C LYS A 5 15.13 36.68 24.41
N ILE A 6 15.33 36.18 25.63
CA ILE A 6 15.62 34.75 25.89
C ILE A 6 14.36 33.90 25.66
N ILE A 7 13.19 34.38 26.10
CA ILE A 7 11.91 33.69 25.85
C ILE A 7 11.63 33.59 24.36
N LEU A 8 11.85 34.67 23.59
CA LEU A 8 11.63 34.68 22.14
C LEU A 8 12.53 33.66 21.42
N ILE A 9 13.81 33.56 21.79
CA ILE A 9 14.77 32.61 21.20
C ILE A 9 14.40 31.15 21.51
N VAL A 10 13.92 30.86 22.73
CA VAL A 10 13.50 29.51 23.11
C VAL A 10 12.22 29.09 22.38
N THR A 11 11.27 30.01 22.15
CA THR A 11 10.08 29.73 21.33
C THR A 11 10.40 29.50 19.85
N THR A 12 11.43 30.15 19.29
CA THR A 12 11.81 29.93 17.89
C THR A 12 12.48 28.57 17.67
N ILE A 13 13.26 28.08 18.65
CA ILE A 13 13.93 26.77 18.58
C ILE A 13 12.92 25.62 18.76
N MET A 14 11.83 25.82 19.50
CA MET A 14 10.77 24.82 19.67
C MET A 14 9.83 24.71 18.46
N MET A 15 9.91 25.63 17.49
CA MET A 15 9.12 25.56 16.24
C MET A 15 9.87 24.93 15.06
N SER A 16 11.18 24.69 15.17
CA SER A 16 11.96 24.04 14.11
C SER A 16 11.72 22.53 13.97
N ASP A 17 10.98 21.90 14.89
CA ASP A 17 10.76 20.44 14.88
C ASP A 17 9.49 19.99 14.14
N ILE A 18 8.80 20.87 13.40
CA ILE A 18 7.46 20.53 12.82
C ILE A 18 7.48 20.13 11.32
N PHE A 19 8.61 20.17 10.62
CA PHE A 19 8.66 19.66 9.24
C PHE A 19 9.88 18.80 8.96
N HIS A 20 9.94 17.61 9.58
CA HIS A 20 10.65 16.51 8.94
C HIS A 20 9.79 16.03 7.77
N SER A 21 9.82 16.76 6.66
CA SER A 21 9.48 16.16 5.37
C SER A 21 10.51 15.06 5.16
N GLN A 22 10.14 13.81 5.44
CA GLN A 22 11.00 12.67 5.19
C GLN A 22 11.24 12.65 3.67
N THR A 23 12.41 13.10 3.25
CA THR A 23 12.78 13.14 1.83
C THR A 23 13.25 11.75 1.46
N TYR A 24 12.43 11.01 0.72
CA TYR A 24 12.81 9.74 0.09
C TYR A 24 13.63 10.05 -1.18
N SER A 25 14.85 10.55 -1.02
CA SER A 25 15.69 11.05 -2.11
C SER A 25 16.16 9.97 -3.10
N ASP A 26 16.08 8.72 -2.66
CA ASP A 26 16.38 7.51 -3.40
C ASP A 26 15.16 6.91 -4.13
N LEU A 27 13.95 7.47 -3.91
CA LEU A 27 12.72 7.06 -4.59
C LEU A 27 12.20 8.16 -5.50
N ASN A 28 11.48 7.76 -6.55
CA ASN A 28 10.77 8.70 -7.40
C ASN A 28 9.43 9.08 -6.76
N LYS A 29 9.08 10.37 -6.79
CA LYS A 29 7.74 10.83 -6.44
C LYS A 29 6.83 10.78 -7.67
N LEU A 30 5.70 10.08 -7.57
CA LEU A 30 4.66 10.10 -8.59
C LEU A 30 3.73 11.29 -8.33
N ASN A 31 3.54 12.12 -9.36
CA ASN A 31 2.69 13.32 -9.29
C ASN A 31 1.34 13.08 -9.97
N GLY A 32 0.37 13.97 -9.71
CA GLY A 32 -0.96 13.93 -10.34
C GLY A 32 -2.00 13.10 -9.60
N PHE A 33 -1.69 12.68 -8.37
CA PHE A 33 -2.56 11.94 -7.47
C PHE A 33 -2.72 12.72 -6.16
N SER A 34 -3.82 12.47 -5.45
CA SER A 34 -4.13 13.02 -4.12
C SER A 34 -3.29 12.38 -3.00
N MET A 35 -2.93 11.11 -3.15
CA MET A 35 -1.99 10.44 -2.25
C MET A 35 -0.55 10.83 -2.55
N ASP A 36 0.28 10.89 -1.51
CA ASP A 36 1.73 10.90 -1.69
C ASP A 36 2.20 9.50 -2.12
N VAL A 37 2.86 9.42 -3.27
CA VAL A 37 3.27 8.14 -3.84
C VAL A 37 4.74 8.17 -4.21
N TYR A 38 5.47 7.17 -3.73
CA TYR A 38 6.88 6.96 -3.97
C TYR A 38 7.11 5.60 -4.61
N TYR A 39 8.03 5.51 -5.56
CA TYR A 39 8.31 4.26 -6.27
C TYR A 39 9.77 4.12 -6.69
N SER A 40 10.22 2.88 -6.73
CA SER A 40 11.55 2.49 -7.23
C SER A 40 11.71 2.76 -8.73
N ASP A 41 12.94 3.07 -9.16
CA ASP A 41 13.28 3.28 -10.57
C ASP A 41 12.74 2.16 -11.48
N GLY A 42 12.22 2.54 -12.65
CA GLY A 42 11.67 1.60 -13.65
C GLY A 42 10.21 1.18 -13.43
N HIS A 43 9.58 1.51 -12.30
CA HIS A 43 8.23 1.02 -11.95
C HIS A 43 7.10 2.06 -12.04
N ALA A 44 7.29 3.16 -12.77
CA ALA A 44 6.32 4.26 -12.85
C ALA A 44 4.92 3.81 -13.31
N GLN A 45 4.83 2.93 -14.31
CA GLN A 45 3.55 2.42 -14.81
C GLN A 45 2.82 1.58 -13.75
N ARG A 46 3.57 0.74 -13.02
CA ARG A 46 3.04 -0.08 -11.94
C ARG A 46 2.51 0.80 -10.80
N ALA A 47 3.31 1.79 -10.39
CA ALA A 47 2.93 2.76 -9.37
C ALA A 47 1.67 3.53 -9.76
N THR A 48 1.59 3.99 -11.02
CA THR A 48 0.40 4.66 -11.58
C THR A 48 -0.84 3.78 -11.48
N ASN A 49 -0.73 2.52 -11.91
CA ASN A 49 -1.84 1.58 -11.88
C ASN A 49 -2.30 1.34 -10.43
N ILE A 50 -1.39 0.99 -9.51
CA ILE A 50 -1.71 0.76 -8.08
C ILE A 50 -2.42 1.98 -7.50
N THR A 51 -1.81 3.16 -7.66
CA THR A 51 -2.32 4.40 -7.11
C THR A 51 -3.74 4.69 -7.60
N LYS A 52 -3.98 4.61 -8.91
CA LYS A 52 -5.31 4.86 -9.46
C LYS A 52 -6.38 3.95 -8.85
N ARG A 53 -6.05 2.68 -8.64
CA ARG A 53 -7.00 1.73 -8.04
C ARG A 53 -7.21 2.01 -6.56
N CYS A 54 -6.16 2.35 -5.83
CA CYS A 54 -6.23 2.75 -4.43
C CYS A 54 -7.08 4.01 -4.23
N GLU A 55 -6.88 5.06 -5.04
CA GLU A 55 -7.68 6.29 -4.94
C GLU A 55 -9.15 6.04 -5.26
N ASN A 56 -9.44 5.24 -6.29
CA ASN A 56 -10.81 4.88 -6.61
C ASN A 56 -11.49 4.15 -5.44
N ALA A 57 -10.78 3.22 -4.79
CA ALA A 57 -11.29 2.50 -3.61
C ALA A 57 -11.51 3.45 -2.42
N ILE A 58 -10.53 4.33 -2.13
CA ILE A 58 -10.64 5.34 -1.06
C ILE A 58 -11.82 6.27 -1.31
N ASN A 59 -11.99 6.77 -2.54
CA ASN A 59 -13.07 7.68 -2.90
C ASN A 59 -14.43 7.00 -2.79
N TYR A 60 -14.54 5.78 -3.32
CA TYR A 60 -15.78 5.01 -3.28
C TYR A 60 -16.19 4.70 -1.84
N ILE A 61 -15.32 4.05 -1.06
CA ILE A 61 -15.63 3.68 0.32
C ILE A 61 -15.80 4.92 1.18
N GLY A 62 -14.95 5.93 1.02
CA GLY A 62 -15.03 7.17 1.78
C GLY A 62 -16.36 7.90 1.58
N SER A 63 -16.94 7.85 0.38
CA SER A 63 -18.27 8.40 0.12
C SER A 63 -19.41 7.64 0.83
N LEU A 64 -19.22 6.36 1.14
CA LEU A 64 -20.22 5.54 1.83
C LEU A 64 -20.25 5.76 3.33
N ILE A 65 -19.09 6.07 3.94
CA ILE A 65 -18.92 6.10 5.40
C ILE A 65 -18.46 7.47 5.93
N ASP A 66 -18.36 8.49 5.07
CA ASP A 66 -17.94 9.85 5.41
C ASP A 66 -16.60 9.91 6.16
N PHE A 67 -15.64 9.08 5.72
CA PHE A 67 -14.30 9.02 6.28
C PHE A 67 -13.26 8.74 5.18
N THR A 68 -12.11 9.41 5.23
CA THR A 68 -11.03 9.23 4.26
C THR A 68 -9.69 9.13 4.99
N PRO A 69 -9.00 7.98 4.94
CA PRO A 69 -7.68 7.87 5.54
C PRO A 69 -6.65 8.67 4.75
N LYS A 70 -5.60 9.13 5.42
CA LYS A 70 -4.40 9.67 4.78
C LYS A 70 -3.42 8.53 4.56
N VAL A 71 -3.21 8.15 3.31
CA VAL A 71 -2.30 7.06 2.95
C VAL A 71 -1.22 7.57 2.00
N SER A 72 0.02 7.19 2.27
CA SER A 72 1.15 7.32 1.34
C SER A 72 1.52 5.93 0.82
N LEU A 73 1.72 5.80 -0.49
CA LEU A 73 2.07 4.53 -1.12
C LEU A 73 3.57 4.46 -1.44
N PHE A 74 4.15 3.29 -1.21
CA PHE A 74 5.53 2.97 -1.52
C PHE A 74 5.57 1.72 -2.40
N ILE A 75 5.92 1.88 -3.67
CA ILE A 75 5.95 0.79 -4.66
C ILE A 75 7.42 0.43 -4.91
N LEU A 76 7.88 -0.63 -4.24
CA LEU A 76 9.31 -0.87 -4.04
C LEU A 76 9.81 -2.11 -4.78
N ASN A 77 10.97 -1.98 -5.44
CA ASN A 77 11.77 -3.10 -5.92
C ASN A 77 12.46 -3.82 -4.73
N PRO A 78 13.13 -4.96 -4.93
CA PRO A 78 13.76 -5.69 -3.84
C PRO A 78 14.87 -4.96 -3.11
N GLU A 79 15.57 -4.02 -3.76
CA GLU A 79 16.67 -3.29 -3.13
C GLU A 79 16.14 -2.21 -2.20
N ASP A 80 15.20 -1.39 -2.69
CA ASP A 80 14.57 -0.34 -1.90
C ASP A 80 13.69 -0.91 -0.78
N TRP A 81 13.13 -2.11 -0.97
CA TRP A 81 12.40 -2.82 0.08
C TRP A 81 13.25 -3.04 1.34
N LYS A 82 14.54 -3.36 1.20
CA LYS A 82 15.45 -3.58 2.35
C LYS A 82 15.61 -2.33 3.21
N THR A 83 15.44 -1.16 2.60
CA THR A 83 15.64 0.14 3.23
C THR A 83 14.33 0.71 3.78
N HIS A 84 13.25 0.57 3.02
CA HIS A 84 12.00 1.29 3.29
C HIS A 84 10.89 0.43 3.89
N ALA A 85 10.95 -0.90 3.78
CA ALA A 85 9.96 -1.79 4.37
C ALA A 85 10.39 -2.29 5.76
N VAL A 86 9.42 -2.67 6.61
CA VAL A 86 9.69 -3.21 7.96
C VAL A 86 9.62 -4.73 8.01
N VAL A 87 8.88 -5.35 7.09
CA VAL A 87 8.84 -6.81 6.95
C VAL A 87 9.88 -7.25 5.92
N PRO A 88 10.82 -8.16 6.25
CA PRO A 88 11.89 -8.56 5.32
C PRO A 88 11.41 -9.47 4.18
N LEU A 89 10.17 -9.97 4.24
CA LEU A 89 9.55 -10.78 3.19
C LEU A 89 9.11 -9.89 2.02
N TYR A 90 9.92 -9.85 0.96
CA TYR A 90 9.57 -9.14 -0.27
C TYR A 90 8.27 -9.69 -0.87
N GLY A 91 7.31 -8.80 -1.12
CA GLY A 91 6.02 -9.16 -1.72
C GLY A 91 4.83 -9.04 -0.77
N MET A 92 5.01 -9.11 0.55
CA MET A 92 3.88 -8.98 1.49
C MET A 92 3.51 -7.50 1.67
N PRO A 93 2.39 -7.00 1.14
CA PRO A 93 1.98 -5.63 1.36
C PRO A 93 1.72 -5.40 2.85
N HIS A 94 2.15 -4.26 3.38
CA HIS A 94 1.96 -3.94 4.79
C HIS A 94 2.14 -2.45 5.06
N TYR A 95 1.63 -2.02 6.20
CA TYR A 95 1.88 -0.68 6.72
C TYR A 95 3.20 -0.64 7.51
N ILE A 96 4.02 0.38 7.25
CA ILE A 96 5.19 0.73 8.09
C ILE A 96 4.72 1.37 9.40
N ASP A 97 3.68 2.20 9.30
CA ASP A 97 2.96 2.87 10.38
C ASP A 97 1.50 3.06 9.97
N ASP A 98 0.70 3.90 10.65
CA ASP A 98 -0.72 4.07 10.32
C ASP A 98 -1.01 4.72 8.95
N LYS A 99 0.00 5.19 8.21
CA LYS A 99 -0.18 5.98 6.96
C LYS A 99 0.63 5.48 5.78
N ARG A 100 1.77 4.82 5.98
CA ARG A 100 2.68 4.43 4.89
C ARG A 100 2.50 2.97 4.53
N LEU A 101 1.88 2.71 3.37
CA LEU A 101 1.64 1.38 2.83
C LEU A 101 2.69 1.01 1.79
N VAL A 102 3.44 -0.07 2.03
CA VAL A 102 4.42 -0.62 1.10
C VAL A 102 3.84 -1.76 0.28
N ILE A 103 4.17 -1.80 -1.01
CA ILE A 103 3.71 -2.78 -1.98
C ILE A 103 4.89 -3.12 -2.90
N ALA A 104 5.07 -4.41 -3.23
CA ALA A 104 6.14 -4.81 -4.14
C ALA A 104 5.86 -4.36 -5.58
N ALA A 105 6.92 -3.92 -6.25
CA ALA A 105 6.88 -3.39 -7.61
C ALA A 105 6.92 -4.48 -8.68
N GLU A 106 7.47 -5.65 -8.37
CA GLU A 106 7.65 -6.77 -9.30
C GLU A 106 7.15 -8.10 -8.74
N ASP A 107 6.90 -9.04 -9.66
CA ASP A 107 6.56 -10.41 -9.30
C ASP A 107 7.71 -11.08 -8.52
N ASN A 108 7.39 -12.00 -7.63
CA ASN A 108 8.37 -12.54 -6.69
C ASN A 108 8.05 -13.97 -6.24
N PRO A 109 9.03 -14.69 -5.66
CA PRO A 109 8.84 -16.07 -5.22
C PRO A 109 7.72 -16.24 -4.18
N PHE A 110 7.50 -15.25 -3.32
CA PHE A 110 6.43 -15.31 -2.33
C PHE A 110 5.06 -15.33 -3.03
N TRP A 111 4.83 -14.44 -4.00
CA TRP A 111 3.59 -14.44 -4.78
C TRP A 111 3.41 -15.73 -5.57
N LYS A 112 4.47 -16.21 -6.24
CA LYS A 112 4.43 -17.47 -7.00
C LYS A 112 4.11 -18.69 -6.13
N SER A 113 4.36 -18.63 -4.81
CA SER A 113 3.99 -19.72 -3.90
C SER A 113 2.47 -19.89 -3.71
N PHE A 114 1.66 -18.91 -4.14
CA PHE A 114 0.19 -18.98 -4.15
C PHE A 114 -0.38 -19.47 -5.49
N LEU A 115 0.47 -19.88 -6.44
CA LEU A 115 0.00 -20.44 -7.70
C LEU A 115 -0.77 -21.74 -7.44
N LEU A 116 -1.94 -21.84 -8.08
CA LEU A 116 -2.82 -23.00 -7.98
C LEU A 116 -2.27 -24.12 -8.89
N PRO A 117 -2.36 -25.40 -8.45
CA PRO A 117 -1.99 -26.53 -9.30
C PRO A 117 -3.06 -26.72 -10.39
N THR A 118 -2.90 -26.02 -11.52
CA THR A 118 -3.93 -25.95 -12.57
C THR A 118 -4.33 -27.29 -13.16
N ASP A 119 -3.47 -28.30 -13.03
CA ASP A 119 -3.67 -29.64 -13.59
C ASP A 119 -4.51 -30.53 -12.66
N GLU A 120 -4.85 -30.06 -11.46
CA GLU A 120 -5.76 -30.73 -10.52
C GLU A 120 -7.22 -30.26 -10.66
N PHE A 121 -7.47 -29.25 -11.50
CA PHE A 121 -8.81 -28.69 -11.72
C PHE A 121 -9.45 -29.21 -13.01
N PRO A 122 -10.80 -29.20 -13.10
CA PRO A 122 -11.51 -29.42 -14.36
C PRO A 122 -11.01 -28.50 -15.47
N ASP A 123 -11.01 -28.97 -16.72
CA ASP A 123 -10.43 -28.26 -17.87
C ASP A 123 -10.95 -26.83 -18.02
N ASP A 124 -12.25 -26.60 -17.82
CA ASP A 124 -12.85 -25.27 -17.94
C ASP A 124 -12.34 -24.29 -16.87
N LEU A 125 -12.10 -24.80 -15.65
CA LEU A 125 -11.56 -24.01 -14.55
C LEU A 125 -10.05 -23.79 -14.72
N SER A 126 -9.32 -24.82 -15.13
CA SER A 126 -7.90 -24.73 -15.47
C SER A 126 -7.65 -23.65 -16.53
N GLN A 127 -8.48 -23.64 -17.59
CA GLN A 127 -8.41 -22.64 -18.64
C GLN A 127 -8.68 -21.23 -18.10
N LYS A 128 -9.74 -21.02 -17.31
CA LYS A 128 -10.05 -19.71 -16.72
C LYS A 128 -8.93 -19.19 -15.83
N ILE A 129 -8.32 -20.07 -15.02
CA ILE A 129 -7.17 -19.71 -14.16
C ILE A 129 -5.99 -19.28 -15.03
N LYS A 130 -5.65 -20.06 -16.07
CA LYS A 130 -4.55 -19.74 -17.00
C LYS A 130 -4.81 -18.41 -17.73
N GLU A 131 -6.02 -18.17 -18.22
CA GLU A 131 -6.40 -16.92 -18.88
C GLU A 131 -6.30 -15.70 -17.96
N THR A 132 -6.55 -15.89 -16.65
CA THR A 132 -6.54 -14.81 -15.66
C THR A 132 -5.13 -14.49 -15.14
N TYR A 133 -4.32 -15.53 -14.94
CA TYR A 133 -3.05 -15.43 -14.20
C TYR A 133 -1.80 -15.63 -15.07
N THR A 134 -1.94 -15.86 -16.38
CA THR A 134 -0.79 -15.83 -17.30
C THR A 134 -0.44 -14.39 -17.65
N ASN A 135 0.82 -14.02 -17.48
CA ASN A 135 1.33 -12.69 -17.82
C ASN A 135 1.61 -12.56 -19.33
N SER A 136 2.04 -11.37 -19.77
CA SER A 136 2.36 -11.11 -21.18
C SER A 136 3.54 -11.92 -21.73
N GLU A 137 4.35 -12.52 -20.86
CA GLU A 137 5.51 -13.35 -21.21
C GLU A 137 5.12 -14.84 -21.33
N GLY A 138 3.88 -15.20 -20.99
CA GLY A 138 3.39 -16.58 -21.00
C GLY A 138 3.59 -17.34 -19.67
N ASP A 139 4.09 -16.66 -18.63
CA ASP A 139 4.31 -17.25 -17.32
C ASP A 139 3.12 -17.02 -16.38
N MET A 140 2.79 -18.03 -15.58
CA MET A 140 1.81 -17.89 -14.50
C MET A 140 2.33 -16.96 -13.39
N SER A 141 1.50 -16.03 -12.96
CA SER A 141 1.82 -15.00 -11.97
C SER A 141 0.64 -14.71 -11.05
N MET A 142 0.91 -14.60 -9.74
CA MET A 142 -0.09 -14.16 -8.76
C MET A 142 -0.11 -12.64 -8.56
N MET A 143 0.69 -11.88 -9.32
CA MET A 143 0.72 -10.42 -9.23
C MET A 143 -0.67 -9.76 -9.36
N PRO A 144 -1.60 -10.22 -10.24
CA PRO A 144 -2.96 -9.68 -10.29
C PRO A 144 -3.75 -9.86 -8.99
N PHE A 145 -3.56 -10.97 -8.26
CA PHE A 145 -4.18 -11.20 -6.96
C PHE A 145 -3.58 -10.27 -5.89
N PHE A 146 -2.25 -10.18 -5.81
CA PHE A 146 -1.57 -9.31 -4.83
C PHE A 146 -1.83 -7.82 -5.07
N TYR A 147 -2.25 -7.46 -6.28
CA TYR A 147 -2.75 -6.14 -6.57
C TYR A 147 -4.08 -5.82 -5.86
N PHE A 148 -4.95 -6.82 -5.67
CA PHE A 148 -6.13 -6.68 -4.81
C PHE A 148 -5.77 -6.69 -3.32
N LEU A 149 -4.72 -7.41 -2.94
CA LEU A 149 -4.24 -7.40 -1.55
C LEU A 149 -3.81 -5.99 -1.10
N ALA A 150 -3.30 -5.15 -2.01
CA ALA A 150 -3.08 -3.73 -1.70
C ALA A 150 -4.36 -3.00 -1.26
N LEU A 151 -5.54 -3.37 -1.79
CA LEU A 151 -6.82 -2.79 -1.37
C LEU A 151 -7.33 -3.40 -0.06
N HIS A 152 -7.04 -4.67 0.21
CA HIS A 152 -7.24 -5.25 1.55
C HIS A 152 -6.47 -4.43 2.59
N GLU A 153 -5.19 -4.15 2.31
CA GLU A 153 -4.38 -3.32 3.19
C GLU A 153 -4.98 -1.92 3.39
N LEU A 154 -5.52 -1.27 2.35
CA LEU A 154 -6.22 0.01 2.55
C LEU A 154 -7.30 -0.06 3.63
N GLY A 155 -8.02 -1.19 3.76
CA GLY A 155 -8.96 -1.43 4.85
C GLY A 155 -8.32 -1.27 6.23
N HIS A 156 -7.06 -1.68 6.41
CA HIS A 156 -6.33 -1.42 7.64
C HIS A 156 -6.15 0.07 7.90
N GLY A 157 -5.81 0.86 6.89
CA GLY A 157 -5.71 2.32 7.00
C GLY A 157 -7.02 2.96 7.48
N PHE A 158 -8.17 2.46 7.00
CA PHE A 158 -9.48 2.93 7.43
C PHE A 158 -9.74 2.69 8.92
N HIS A 159 -9.62 1.45 9.40
CA HIS A 159 -9.97 1.15 10.79
C HIS A 159 -8.94 1.71 11.79
N MET A 160 -7.65 1.72 11.43
CA MET A 160 -6.60 2.29 12.28
C MET A 160 -6.79 3.79 12.46
N GLN A 161 -6.97 4.54 11.37
CA GLN A 161 -7.06 6.00 11.43
C GLN A 161 -8.41 6.52 11.92
N ALA A 162 -9.49 5.74 11.76
CA ALA A 162 -10.80 6.05 12.35
C ALA A 162 -10.85 5.76 13.87
N GLY A 163 -9.79 5.19 14.45
CA GLY A 163 -9.74 4.86 15.89
C GLY A 163 -10.65 3.70 16.29
N LEU A 164 -10.97 2.80 15.35
CA LEU A 164 -11.82 1.66 15.63
C LEU A 164 -11.07 0.65 16.49
N THR A 165 -11.65 0.28 17.63
CA THR A 165 -11.11 -0.80 18.45
C THR A 165 -11.60 -2.15 17.92
N MET A 166 -10.76 -2.80 17.13
CA MET A 166 -11.06 -4.10 16.55
C MET A 166 -10.69 -5.22 17.55
N GLN A 167 -11.66 -5.62 18.37
CA GLN A 167 -11.51 -6.50 19.53
C GLN A 167 -10.78 -7.83 19.27
N ARG A 168 -10.77 -8.33 18.04
CA ARG A 168 -10.13 -9.60 17.65
C ARG A 168 -9.51 -9.46 16.26
N LEU A 169 -8.41 -10.17 16.02
CA LEU A 169 -7.72 -10.18 14.73
C LEU A 169 -8.65 -10.59 13.57
N TRP A 170 -9.46 -11.64 13.75
CA TRP A 170 -10.39 -12.08 12.69
C TRP A 170 -11.36 -10.97 12.27
N MET A 171 -11.72 -10.06 13.18
CA MET A 171 -12.63 -8.96 12.91
C MET A 171 -11.94 -7.85 12.11
N GLN A 172 -10.64 -7.64 12.36
CA GLN A 172 -9.78 -6.75 11.56
C GLN A 172 -9.68 -7.25 10.12
N GLU A 173 -9.32 -8.51 9.96
CA GLU A 173 -9.17 -9.11 8.64
C GLU A 173 -10.51 -9.22 7.91
N LEU A 174 -11.60 -9.55 8.61
CA LEU A 174 -12.93 -9.56 8.01
C LEU A 174 -13.34 -8.17 7.52
N PHE A 175 -13.02 -7.11 8.27
CA PHE A 175 -13.27 -5.74 7.83
C PHE A 175 -12.51 -5.43 6.54
N CYS A 176 -11.23 -5.78 6.48
CA CYS A 176 -10.38 -5.52 5.30
C CYS A 176 -10.83 -6.33 4.07
N ASN A 177 -11.24 -7.58 4.27
CA ASN A 177 -11.87 -8.39 3.23
C ASN A 177 -13.21 -7.78 2.77
N SER A 178 -14.05 -7.33 3.71
CA SER A 178 -15.33 -6.70 3.38
C SER A 178 -15.12 -5.38 2.63
N PHE A 179 -14.13 -4.59 3.03
CA PHE A 179 -13.71 -3.36 2.35
C PHE A 179 -13.33 -3.66 0.89
N LEU A 180 -12.44 -4.63 0.67
CA LEU A 180 -12.02 -5.07 -0.65
C LEU A 180 -13.23 -5.51 -1.49
N HIS A 181 -14.05 -6.41 -0.95
CA HIS A 181 -15.20 -6.99 -1.64
C HIS A 181 -16.36 -6.01 -1.86
N THR A 182 -16.41 -4.90 -1.13
CA THR A 182 -17.42 -3.85 -1.34
C THR A 182 -17.05 -2.96 -2.53
N TYR A 183 -15.76 -2.82 -2.84
CA TYR A 183 -15.27 -1.99 -3.94
C TYR A 183 -15.18 -2.71 -5.30
N ILE A 184 -14.75 -3.98 -5.30
CA ILE A 184 -14.61 -4.78 -6.54
C ILE A 184 -15.95 -5.20 -7.12
#